data_AF-A0A956IIU1-F1
#
_entry.id   AF-A0A956IIU1-F1
#
_cell.length_a   1.000
_cell.length_b   1.000
_cell.length_c   1.000
_cell.angle_alpha   90.00
_cell.angle_beta   90.00
_cell.angle_gamma   90.00
#
_symmetry.space_group_name_H-M   'P 1'
#
loop_
_entity.id
_entity.type
_entity.pdbx_description
1 polymer ?
#
loop_
_entity_poly.entity_id
_entity_poly.type
_entity_poly.pdbx_seq_one_letter_code
_entity_poly.pdbx_strand_id
1 'polypeptide(L)'
;MMFGWSFAARTHDEVARLVRAMGKHRYLADTDLRIHFTVDRALADFDEAHAAAARDFDRLADADPELDLRSRDPRLYRRVDETVIARVLEAFWDPDDSAAERVQLALATALRVADLEPSEHAGFAGDADEPFHPELILLDWQFLPVDQLDTERHKGALRAMEESGDEVDPSEPVYVEGPEIGEAELCRGAERGVLPKDPIFWADGPYSYVDYVFRGVSKAAKLVDPPEGYHDVDKGSGSH
;
A
#
# COMPACT_ATOMS: atom_id res chain seq x y z
N MET A 1 14.44 11.07 -7.49
CA MET A 1 13.21 11.64 -8.09
C MET A 1 12.21 10.50 -8.12
N MET A 2 11.04 10.67 -7.49
CA MET A 2 10.04 9.62 -7.49
C MET A 2 9.25 9.58 -8.79
N PHE A 3 9.04 8.39 -9.32
CA PHE A 3 8.20 8.13 -10.48
C PHE A 3 7.00 7.30 -10.08
N GLY A 4 5.86 7.48 -10.76
CA GLY A 4 4.64 6.72 -10.52
C GLY A 4 4.45 5.57 -11.53
N TRP A 5 3.94 4.44 -11.06
CA TRP A 5 3.47 3.32 -11.87
C TRP A 5 2.04 2.95 -11.51
N SER A 6 1.17 2.89 -12.51
CA SER A 6 -0.20 2.39 -12.40
C SER A 6 -0.20 0.87 -12.58
N PHE A 7 -0.85 0.13 -11.68
CA PHE A 7 -1.03 -1.32 -11.80
C PHE A 7 -2.48 -1.66 -12.16
N ALA A 8 -2.70 -2.51 -13.17
CA ALA A 8 -4.02 -2.99 -13.56
C ALA A 8 -4.64 -4.00 -12.55
N ALA A 9 -4.77 -3.58 -11.30
CA ALA A 9 -5.38 -4.31 -10.19
C ALA A 9 -6.68 -3.60 -9.80
N ARG A 10 -7.80 -4.09 -10.32
CA ARG A 10 -9.10 -3.40 -10.26
C ARG A 10 -10.06 -4.00 -9.25
N THR A 11 -9.75 -5.18 -8.74
CA THR A 11 -10.55 -5.86 -7.72
C THR A 11 -9.79 -5.97 -6.42
N HIS A 12 -10.50 -6.08 -5.29
CA HIS A 12 -9.87 -6.29 -3.98
C HIS A 12 -8.91 -7.49 -4.00
N ASP A 13 -9.30 -8.55 -4.69
CA ASP A 13 -8.55 -9.78 -4.87
C ASP A 13 -7.23 -9.57 -5.66
N GLU A 14 -7.26 -8.73 -6.69
CA GLU A 14 -6.08 -8.36 -7.46
C GLU A 14 -5.13 -7.50 -6.63
N VAL A 15 -5.65 -6.53 -5.87
CA VAL A 15 -4.84 -5.69 -4.98
C VAL A 15 -4.19 -6.54 -3.88
N ALA A 16 -4.94 -7.47 -3.28
CA ALA A 16 -4.42 -8.40 -2.30
C ALA A 16 -3.30 -9.29 -2.88
N ARG A 17 -3.43 -9.76 -4.14
CA ARG A 17 -2.36 -10.50 -4.83
C ARG A 17 -1.16 -9.60 -5.14
N LEU A 18 -1.39 -8.34 -5.51
CA LEU A 18 -0.34 -7.36 -5.78
C LEU A 18 0.51 -7.08 -4.53
N VAL A 19 -0.14 -6.76 -3.41
CA VAL A 19 0.53 -6.54 -2.11
C VAL A 19 1.34 -7.76 -1.69
N ARG A 20 0.78 -8.97 -1.83
CA ARG A 20 1.50 -10.23 -1.54
C ARG A 20 2.67 -10.47 -2.49
N ALA A 21 2.54 -10.10 -3.77
CA ALA A 21 3.62 -10.23 -4.75
C ALA A 21 4.77 -9.26 -4.45
N MET A 22 4.47 -8.02 -4.04
CA MET A 22 5.45 -7.03 -3.58
C MET A 22 6.23 -7.55 -2.36
N GLY A 23 5.53 -7.99 -1.31
CA GLY A 23 6.13 -8.47 -0.05
C GLY A 23 6.92 -9.79 -0.17
N LYS A 24 6.85 -10.47 -1.32
CA LYS A 24 7.57 -11.75 -1.56
C LYS A 24 8.53 -11.67 -2.74
N HIS A 25 8.75 -10.47 -3.28
CA HIS A 25 9.55 -10.32 -4.48
C HIS A 25 11.04 -10.55 -4.16
N ARG A 26 11.77 -11.19 -5.09
CA ARG A 26 13.19 -11.55 -4.86
C ARG A 26 14.15 -10.36 -4.72
N TYR A 27 13.70 -9.17 -5.11
CA TYR A 27 14.45 -7.92 -5.00
C TYR A 27 14.13 -7.16 -3.71
N LEU A 28 13.21 -7.66 -2.88
CA LEU A 28 12.82 -7.04 -1.63
C LEU A 28 13.95 -7.13 -0.61
N ALA A 29 14.30 -5.98 -0.03
CA ALA A 29 15.25 -5.85 1.06
C ALA A 29 14.53 -5.75 2.42
N ASP A 30 13.51 -4.89 2.50
CA ASP A 30 12.73 -4.67 3.72
C ASP A 30 11.30 -4.20 3.41
N THR A 31 10.42 -4.27 4.41
CA THR A 31 9.07 -3.72 4.37
C THR A 31 8.74 -2.92 5.62
N ASP A 32 8.00 -1.83 5.45
CA ASP A 32 7.42 -1.08 6.56
C ASP A 32 5.90 -0.94 6.37
N LEU A 33 5.22 -2.09 6.43
CA LEU A 33 3.77 -2.13 6.35
C LEU A 33 3.19 -1.87 7.74
N ARG A 34 2.30 -0.89 7.86
CA ARG A 34 1.70 -0.54 9.14
C ARG A 34 0.21 -0.35 9.04
N ILE A 35 -0.47 -0.60 10.16
CA ILE A 35 -1.87 -0.25 10.31
C ILE A 35 -2.06 0.61 11.54
N HIS A 36 -2.96 1.58 11.43
CA HIS A 36 -3.36 2.46 12.51
C HIS A 36 -4.30 1.74 13.49
N PHE A 37 -4.24 2.07 14.79
CA PHE A 37 -5.00 1.37 15.84
C PHE A 37 -6.52 1.35 15.61
N THR A 38 -7.06 2.34 14.89
CA THR A 38 -8.50 2.38 14.57
C THR A 38 -8.93 1.24 13.64
N VAL A 39 -8.03 0.76 12.77
CA VAL A 39 -8.24 -0.43 11.93
C VAL A 39 -8.32 -1.69 12.80
N ASP A 40 -7.41 -1.83 13.77
CA ASP A 40 -7.45 -2.94 14.72
C ASP A 40 -8.74 -2.96 15.53
N ARG A 41 -9.18 -1.80 16.03
CA ARG A 41 -10.46 -1.68 16.74
C ARG A 41 -11.65 -2.03 15.85
N ALA A 42 -11.64 -1.63 14.58
CA ALA A 42 -12.70 -1.94 13.64
C ALA A 42 -12.84 -3.46 13.35
N LEU A 43 -11.71 -4.16 13.34
CA LEU A 43 -11.63 -5.60 13.03
C LEU A 43 -11.62 -6.51 14.27
N ALA A 44 -11.67 -5.95 15.48
CA ALA A 44 -11.52 -6.70 16.73
C ALA A 44 -12.56 -7.82 16.92
N ASP A 45 -13.79 -7.64 16.43
CA ASP A 45 -14.85 -8.66 16.53
C ASP A 45 -14.74 -9.77 15.46
N PHE A 46 -13.84 -9.62 14.49
CA PHE A 46 -13.73 -10.50 13.33
C PHE A 46 -12.47 -11.38 13.38
N ASP A 47 -11.41 -10.90 14.03
CA ASP A 47 -10.13 -11.58 14.08
C ASP A 47 -9.42 -11.35 15.42
N GLU A 48 -9.00 -12.45 16.06
CA GLU A 48 -8.39 -12.40 17.39
C GLU A 48 -7.05 -11.66 17.41
N ALA A 49 -6.29 -11.64 16.31
CA ALA A 49 -5.04 -10.89 16.26
C ALA A 49 -5.31 -9.38 16.27
N HIS A 50 -6.33 -8.91 15.56
CA HIS A 50 -6.80 -7.53 15.63
C HIS A 50 -7.39 -7.21 17.01
N ALA A 51 -8.14 -8.13 17.62
CA ALA A 51 -8.65 -7.97 18.98
C ALA A 51 -7.53 -7.81 20.02
N ALA A 52 -6.48 -8.61 19.91
CA ALA A 52 -5.30 -8.51 20.77
C ALA A 52 -4.57 -7.18 20.58
N ALA A 53 -4.34 -6.76 19.34
CA ALA A 53 -3.71 -5.48 19.02
C ALA A 53 -4.51 -4.29 19.55
N ALA A 54 -5.84 -4.30 19.42
CA ALA A 54 -6.70 -3.27 19.99
C ALA A 54 -6.56 -3.17 21.52
N ARG A 55 -6.53 -4.31 22.23
CA ARG A 55 -6.33 -4.33 23.70
C ARG A 55 -4.92 -3.86 24.10
N ASP A 56 -3.91 -4.16 23.29
CA ASP A 56 -2.54 -3.69 23.52
C ASP A 56 -2.46 -2.17 23.38
N PHE A 57 -3.14 -1.61 22.38
CA PHE A 57 -3.26 -0.17 22.21
C PHE A 57 -4.03 0.49 23.36
N ASP A 58 -5.16 -0.09 23.79
CA ASP A 58 -5.93 0.44 24.92
C ASP A 58 -5.07 0.53 26.18
N ARG A 59 -4.26 -0.51 26.46
CA ARG A 59 -3.30 -0.50 27.58
C ARG A 59 -2.24 0.58 27.45
N LEU A 60 -1.77 0.86 26.23
CA LEU A 60 -0.82 1.94 25.96
C LEU A 60 -1.47 3.30 26.23
N ALA A 61 -2.67 3.55 25.67
CA ALA A 61 -3.39 4.80 25.85
C ALA A 61 -3.74 5.07 27.32
N ASP A 62 -4.11 4.03 28.07
CA ASP A 62 -4.36 4.13 29.52
C ASP A 62 -3.07 4.46 30.30
N ALA A 63 -1.93 3.94 29.85
CA ALA A 63 -0.63 4.16 30.50
C ALA A 63 0.00 5.52 30.16
N ASP A 64 -0.39 6.12 29.03
CA ASP A 64 0.13 7.41 28.55
C ASP A 64 -1.02 8.39 28.21
N PRO A 65 -1.54 9.12 29.22
CA PRO A 65 -2.58 10.12 29.01
C PRO A 65 -2.15 11.32 28.15
N GLU A 66 -0.85 11.48 27.85
CA GLU A 66 -0.33 12.54 26.99
C GLU A 66 -0.29 12.11 25.51
N LEU A 67 -0.61 10.85 25.19
CA LEU A 67 -0.68 10.36 23.82
C LEU A 67 -1.80 11.07 23.05
N ASP A 68 -1.42 11.98 22.15
CA ASP A 68 -2.36 12.65 21.26
C ASP A 68 -2.76 11.72 20.11
N LEU A 69 -3.99 11.20 20.17
CA LEU A 69 -4.56 10.30 19.16
C LEU A 69 -4.75 10.95 17.78
N ARG A 70 -4.66 12.28 17.70
CA ARG A 70 -4.77 13.06 16.46
C ARG A 70 -3.42 13.38 15.85
N SER A 71 -2.33 12.96 16.49
CA SER A 71 -0.97 13.21 16.01
C SER A 71 -0.52 12.15 14.98
N ARG A 72 0.69 12.34 14.44
CA ARG A 72 1.40 11.33 13.63
C ARG A 72 2.35 10.48 14.46
N ASP A 73 2.05 10.30 15.75
CA ASP A 73 2.91 9.51 16.64
C ASP A 73 3.03 8.06 16.14
N PRO A 74 4.25 7.54 15.89
CA PRO A 74 4.46 6.18 15.40
C PRO A 74 3.84 5.10 16.28
N ARG A 75 3.58 5.39 17.57
CA ARG A 75 2.94 4.46 18.52
C ARG A 75 1.45 4.23 18.23
N LEU A 76 0.82 5.08 17.41
CA LEU A 76 -0.55 4.88 16.92
C LEU A 76 -0.64 3.79 15.83
N TYR A 77 0.52 3.28 15.40
CA TYR A 77 0.67 2.31 14.34
C TYR A 77 1.37 1.06 14.83
N ARG A 78 0.98 -0.10 14.31
CA ARG A 78 1.75 -1.34 14.47
C ARG A 78 2.24 -1.85 13.13
N ARG A 79 3.43 -2.44 13.14
CA ARG A 79 3.97 -3.16 11.98
C ARG A 79 3.22 -4.46 11.74
N VAL A 80 3.03 -4.79 10.47
CA VAL A 80 2.34 -5.98 9.99
C VAL A 80 3.04 -6.55 8.76
N ASP A 81 2.60 -7.72 8.31
CA ASP A 81 3.05 -8.32 7.05
C ASP A 81 2.02 -8.14 5.92
N GLU A 82 2.41 -8.51 4.71
CA GLU A 82 1.59 -8.38 3.50
C GLU A 82 0.33 -9.26 3.55
N THR A 83 0.34 -10.31 4.38
CA THR A 83 -0.82 -11.19 4.56
C THR A 83 -1.89 -10.51 5.40
N VAL A 84 -1.50 -9.80 6.47
CA VAL A 84 -2.42 -8.99 7.28
C VAL A 84 -3.01 -7.85 6.45
N ILE A 85 -2.20 -7.10 5.70
CA ILE A 85 -2.70 -6.03 4.82
C ILE A 85 -3.75 -6.57 3.85
N ALA A 86 -3.45 -7.67 3.16
CA ALA A 86 -4.40 -8.26 2.21
C ALA A 86 -5.73 -8.66 2.88
N ARG A 87 -5.70 -9.18 4.11
CA ARG A 87 -6.91 -9.54 4.87
C ARG A 87 -7.69 -8.32 5.34
N VAL A 88 -7.01 -7.23 5.72
CA VAL A 88 -7.67 -5.96 6.05
C VAL A 88 -8.41 -5.45 4.81
N LEU A 89 -7.75 -5.37 3.66
CA LEU A 89 -8.39 -4.91 2.42
C LEU A 89 -9.59 -5.79 2.03
N GLU A 90 -9.47 -7.11 2.13
CA GLU A 90 -10.56 -8.07 1.90
C GLU A 90 -11.76 -7.80 2.82
N ALA A 91 -11.52 -7.61 4.13
CA ALA A 91 -12.57 -7.35 5.11
C ALA A 91 -13.33 -6.03 4.88
N PHE A 92 -12.70 -5.04 4.22
CA PHE A 92 -13.33 -3.76 3.90
C PHE A 92 -13.97 -3.73 2.50
N TRP A 93 -13.45 -4.51 1.55
CA TRP A 93 -13.77 -4.37 0.13
C TRP A 93 -14.48 -5.58 -0.49
N ASP A 94 -14.55 -6.73 0.17
CA ASP A 94 -15.29 -7.89 -0.35
C ASP A 94 -16.81 -7.59 -0.41
N PRO A 95 -17.41 -7.50 -1.60
CA PRO A 95 -18.82 -7.17 -1.74
C PRO A 95 -19.76 -8.32 -1.35
N ASP A 96 -19.25 -9.55 -1.30
CA ASP A 96 -20.02 -10.73 -0.94
C ASP A 96 -20.00 -10.97 0.59
N ASP A 97 -19.11 -10.28 1.31
CA ASP A 97 -19.04 -10.35 2.77
C ASP A 97 -19.94 -9.29 3.44
N SER A 98 -21.02 -9.79 4.05
CA SER A 98 -21.86 -8.98 4.94
C SER A 98 -21.11 -8.29 6.10
N ALA A 99 -19.88 -8.72 6.39
CA ALA A 99 -19.00 -8.10 7.38
C ALA A 99 -18.50 -6.72 6.95
N ALA A 100 -18.35 -6.44 5.65
CA ALA A 100 -17.76 -5.19 5.17
C ALA A 100 -18.49 -3.95 5.74
N GLU A 101 -19.82 -3.91 5.64
CA GLU A 101 -20.64 -2.82 6.21
C GLU A 101 -20.45 -2.69 7.73
N ARG A 102 -20.33 -3.81 8.44
CA ARG A 102 -20.14 -3.82 9.90
C ARG A 102 -18.75 -3.30 10.28
N VAL A 103 -17.72 -3.71 9.54
CA VAL A 103 -16.33 -3.26 9.73
C VAL A 103 -16.22 -1.76 9.45
N GLN A 104 -16.82 -1.26 8.37
CA GLN A 104 -16.86 0.18 8.04
C GLN A 104 -17.56 0.99 9.14
N LEU A 105 -18.70 0.51 9.65
CA LEU A 105 -19.39 1.16 10.77
C LEU A 105 -18.55 1.14 12.07
N ALA A 106 -17.85 0.05 12.33
CA ALA A 106 -16.93 -0.07 13.46
C ALA A 106 -15.74 0.90 13.32
N LEU A 107 -15.18 1.06 12.12
CA LEU A 107 -14.14 2.04 11.84
C LEU A 107 -14.62 3.47 12.08
N ALA A 108 -15.77 3.84 11.53
CA ALA A 108 -16.37 5.16 11.76
C ALA A 108 -16.61 5.45 13.25
N THR A 109 -16.95 4.41 14.02
CA THR A 109 -17.06 4.51 15.48
C THR A 109 -15.71 4.69 16.16
N ALA A 110 -14.69 3.93 15.76
CA ALA A 110 -13.34 4.04 16.31
C ALA A 110 -12.71 5.41 16.05
N LEU A 111 -12.87 5.96 14.84
CA LEU A 111 -12.39 7.30 14.46
C LEU A 111 -13.06 8.38 15.33
N ARG A 112 -14.39 8.34 15.45
CA ARG A 112 -15.14 9.28 16.29
C ARG A 112 -14.75 9.21 17.77
N VAL A 113 -14.50 8.02 18.31
CA VAL A 113 -14.01 7.87 19.69
C VAL A 113 -12.62 8.48 19.87
N ALA A 114 -11.80 8.46 18.84
CA ALA A 114 -10.47 9.06 18.82
C ALA A 114 -10.45 10.56 18.48
N ASP A 115 -11.62 11.21 18.32
CA ASP A 115 -11.73 12.61 17.87
C ASP A 115 -11.05 12.85 16.50
N LEU A 116 -11.14 11.86 15.61
CA LEU A 116 -10.64 11.92 14.24
C LEU A 116 -11.80 12.18 13.27
N GLU A 117 -11.67 13.22 12.46
CA GLU A 117 -12.69 13.60 11.49
C GLU A 117 -12.70 12.63 10.29
N PRO A 118 -13.88 12.23 9.78
CA PRO A 118 -13.97 11.42 8.58
C PRO A 118 -13.58 12.23 7.34
N SER A 119 -13.03 11.55 6.34
CA SER A 119 -12.65 12.18 5.07
C SER A 119 -13.88 12.51 4.23
N GLU A 120 -13.91 13.69 3.60
CA GLU A 120 -15.02 14.14 2.76
C GLU A 120 -14.91 13.71 1.29
N HIS A 121 -13.75 13.21 0.86
CA HIS A 121 -13.52 12.79 -0.53
C HIS A 121 -14.08 11.39 -0.84
N ALA A 122 -14.28 11.15 -2.13
CA ALA A 122 -14.49 9.81 -2.65
C ALA A 122 -13.20 8.98 -2.51
N GLY A 123 -13.30 7.66 -2.52
CA GLY A 123 -12.13 6.79 -2.42
C GLY A 123 -11.15 7.02 -3.57
N PHE A 124 -9.86 7.17 -3.24
CA PHE A 124 -8.77 7.47 -4.17
C PHE A 124 -8.96 8.78 -4.95
N ALA A 125 -9.68 9.74 -4.35
CA ALA A 125 -9.89 11.08 -4.87
C ALA A 125 -9.34 12.18 -3.95
N GLY A 126 -8.44 11.81 -3.02
CA GLY A 126 -7.70 12.75 -2.19
C GLY A 126 -6.78 13.66 -3.02
N ASP A 127 -6.45 14.83 -2.46
CA ASP A 127 -5.48 15.74 -3.03
C ASP A 127 -4.07 15.31 -2.61
N ALA A 128 -3.20 15.05 -3.58
CA ALA A 128 -1.83 14.63 -3.32
C ALA A 128 -0.97 15.74 -2.67
N ASP A 129 -1.35 17.02 -2.87
CA ASP A 129 -0.65 18.14 -2.24
C ASP A 129 -1.11 18.37 -0.77
N GLU A 130 -2.25 17.77 -0.38
CA GLU A 130 -2.84 17.85 0.96
C GLU A 130 -3.22 16.43 1.46
N PRO A 131 -2.23 15.58 1.78
CA PRO A 131 -2.49 14.20 2.20
C PRO A 131 -3.34 14.16 3.46
N PHE A 132 -4.32 13.26 3.47
CA PHE A 132 -5.25 13.14 4.60
C PHE A 132 -4.54 12.59 5.84
N HIS A 133 -5.08 12.94 7.02
CA HIS A 133 -4.57 12.44 8.29
C HIS A 133 -5.73 11.91 9.15
N PRO A 134 -5.59 10.72 9.75
CA PRO A 134 -4.47 9.78 9.62
C PRO A 134 -4.56 8.97 8.33
N GLU A 135 -3.38 8.64 7.78
CA GLU A 135 -3.26 7.45 6.94
C GLU A 135 -3.51 6.22 7.82
N LEU A 136 -4.43 5.36 7.41
CA LEU A 136 -4.86 4.20 8.19
C LEU A 136 -4.05 2.95 7.88
N ILE A 137 -3.51 2.85 6.66
CA ILE A 137 -2.56 1.82 6.26
C ILE A 137 -1.39 2.48 5.55
N LEU A 138 -0.18 2.17 6.01
CA LEU A 138 1.09 2.56 5.38
C LEU A 138 1.65 1.37 4.62
N LEU A 139 2.08 1.61 3.38
CA LEU A 139 2.47 0.58 2.42
C LEU A 139 3.85 0.90 1.84
N ASP A 140 4.90 0.61 2.61
CA ASP A 140 6.26 0.91 2.16
C ASP A 140 7.08 -0.36 1.93
N TRP A 141 7.82 -0.37 0.82
CA TRP A 141 8.79 -1.41 0.47
C TRP A 141 10.15 -0.79 0.17
N GLN A 142 11.20 -1.53 0.49
CA GLN A 142 12.55 -1.20 0.09
C GLN A 142 13.09 -2.33 -0.79
N PHE A 143 13.53 -2.00 -2.01
CA PHE A 143 14.24 -2.95 -2.87
C PHE A 143 15.75 -2.83 -2.69
N LEU A 144 16.43 -3.94 -3.00
CA LEU A 144 17.88 -4.02 -2.95
C LEU A 144 18.51 -2.93 -3.84
N PRO A 145 19.58 -2.26 -3.35
CA PRO A 145 20.41 -1.41 -4.19
C PRO A 145 21.10 -2.26 -5.26
N VAL A 146 21.54 -1.61 -6.33
CA VAL A 146 22.05 -2.29 -7.53
C VAL A 146 23.34 -3.07 -7.25
N ASP A 147 24.21 -2.58 -6.37
CA ASP A 147 25.44 -3.26 -5.97
C ASP A 147 25.23 -4.53 -5.12
N GLN A 148 24.04 -4.70 -4.55
CA GLN A 148 23.64 -5.90 -3.80
C GLN A 148 22.94 -6.94 -4.69
N LEU A 149 22.75 -6.65 -5.99
CA LEU A 149 22.14 -7.60 -6.92
C LEU A 149 23.11 -8.73 -7.27
N ASP A 150 22.74 -9.95 -6.87
CA ASP A 150 23.36 -11.18 -7.37
C ASP A 150 23.29 -11.28 -8.91
N THR A 151 24.46 -11.42 -9.55
CA THR A 151 24.60 -11.36 -11.02
C THR A 151 23.85 -12.47 -11.75
N GLU A 152 23.66 -13.63 -11.15
CA GLU A 152 22.96 -14.76 -11.77
C GLU A 152 21.46 -14.69 -11.52
N ARG A 153 21.06 -14.43 -10.27
CA ARG A 153 19.66 -14.34 -9.87
C ARG A 153 18.98 -13.12 -10.47
N HIS A 154 19.69 -12.00 -10.58
CA HIS A 154 19.14 -10.70 -10.98
C HIS A 154 19.58 -10.24 -12.38
N LYS A 155 20.17 -11.12 -13.18
CA LYS A 155 20.66 -10.82 -14.55
C LYS A 155 19.68 -10.04 -15.43
N GLY A 156 18.38 -10.26 -15.26
CA GLY A 156 17.36 -9.58 -16.06
C GLY A 156 17.24 -8.09 -15.75
N ALA A 157 17.29 -7.71 -14.47
CA ALA A 157 17.30 -6.30 -14.06
C ALA A 157 18.61 -5.63 -14.47
N LEU A 158 19.75 -6.30 -14.23
CA LEU A 158 21.07 -5.79 -14.61
C LEU A 158 21.16 -5.51 -16.11
N ARG A 159 20.66 -6.43 -16.93
CA ARG A 159 20.59 -6.25 -18.39
C ARG A 159 19.65 -5.11 -18.80
N ALA A 160 18.50 -4.96 -18.15
CA ALA A 160 17.57 -3.89 -18.45
C ALA A 160 18.19 -2.50 -18.20
N MET A 161 18.96 -2.35 -17.12
CA MET A 161 19.70 -1.11 -16.82
C MET A 161 20.85 -0.86 -17.80
N GLU A 162 21.59 -1.91 -18.19
CA GLU A 162 22.65 -1.77 -19.20
C GLU A 162 22.09 -1.31 -20.56
N GLU A 163 20.92 -1.82 -20.95
CA GLU A 163 20.25 -1.46 -22.20
C GLU A 163 19.64 -0.04 -22.18
N SER A 164 19.19 0.46 -21.01
CA SER A 164 18.64 1.81 -20.90
C SER A 164 19.72 2.89 -20.88
N GLY A 165 20.90 2.58 -20.31
CA GLY A 165 21.97 3.55 -20.12
C GLY A 165 21.68 4.56 -19.01
N ASP A 166 20.78 4.24 -18.08
CA ASP A 166 20.46 5.10 -16.94
C ASP A 166 21.71 5.32 -16.07
N GLU A 167 21.90 6.55 -15.59
CA GLU A 167 22.88 6.83 -14.55
C GLU A 167 22.33 6.33 -13.21
N VAL A 168 23.09 5.47 -12.54
CA VAL A 168 22.66 4.78 -11.32
C VAL A 168 23.67 5.04 -10.22
N ASP A 169 23.22 5.51 -9.06
CA ASP A 169 23.98 5.34 -7.82
C ASP A 169 23.78 3.89 -7.34
N PRO A 170 24.80 3.03 -7.43
CA PRO A 170 24.61 1.61 -7.26
C PRO A 170 24.35 1.22 -5.80
N SER A 171 24.67 2.08 -4.84
CA SER A 171 24.56 1.79 -3.41
C SER A 171 23.29 2.36 -2.76
N GLU A 172 22.53 3.19 -3.48
CA GLU A 172 21.30 3.79 -2.96
C GLU A 172 20.15 2.78 -2.97
N PRO A 173 19.49 2.55 -1.81
CA PRO A 173 18.30 1.70 -1.78
C PRO A 173 17.16 2.31 -2.58
N VAL A 174 16.34 1.45 -3.18
CA VAL A 174 15.16 1.89 -3.92
C VAL A 174 13.95 1.83 -3.00
N TYR A 175 13.38 2.99 -2.69
CA TYR A 175 12.18 3.10 -1.86
C TYR A 175 10.94 3.06 -2.74
N VAL A 176 9.93 2.32 -2.30
CA VAL A 176 8.65 2.21 -2.98
C VAL A 176 7.53 2.45 -1.99
N GLU A 177 6.64 3.37 -2.35
CA GLU A 177 5.46 3.76 -1.58
C GLU A 177 4.22 3.30 -2.35
N GLY A 178 3.31 2.63 -1.66
CA GLY A 178 2.00 2.25 -2.17
C GLY A 178 1.00 3.40 -2.10
N PRO A 179 -0.24 3.21 -2.59
CA PRO A 179 -1.29 4.20 -2.46
C PRO A 179 -1.53 4.56 -1.00
N GLU A 180 -1.77 5.84 -0.71
CA GLU A 180 -2.25 6.30 0.58
C GLU A 180 -3.63 5.66 0.85
N ILE A 181 -3.82 5.07 2.03
CA ILE A 181 -5.09 4.41 2.39
C ILE A 181 -5.65 5.01 3.68
N GLY A 182 -6.70 5.82 3.54
CA GLY A 182 -7.43 6.44 4.63
C GLY A 182 -8.80 5.82 4.88
N GLU A 183 -9.64 6.54 5.63
CA GLU A 183 -11.03 6.15 5.85
C GLU A 183 -11.79 6.05 4.53
N ALA A 184 -11.64 7.04 3.64
CA ALA A 184 -12.34 7.07 2.37
C ALA A 184 -11.94 5.91 1.46
N GLU A 185 -10.65 5.58 1.39
CA GLU A 185 -10.14 4.48 0.57
C GLU A 185 -10.59 3.13 1.12
N LEU A 186 -10.57 2.94 2.44
CA LEU A 186 -11.08 1.70 3.04
C LEU A 186 -12.58 1.54 2.86
N CYS A 187 -13.38 2.58 3.13
CA CYS A 187 -14.84 2.47 3.12
C CYS A 187 -15.46 2.59 1.72
N ARG A 188 -14.84 3.39 0.82
CA ARG A 188 -15.40 3.79 -0.49
C ARG A 188 -14.45 3.54 -1.66
N GLY A 189 -13.23 3.05 -1.42
CA GLY A 189 -12.22 2.84 -2.46
C GLY A 189 -12.48 1.64 -3.37
N ALA A 190 -13.35 0.70 -2.98
CA ALA A 190 -13.69 -0.45 -3.81
C ALA A 190 -15.18 -0.80 -3.73
N GLU A 191 -16.05 0.16 -4.05
CA GLU A 191 -17.49 -0.08 -4.06
C GLU A 191 -17.83 -1.30 -4.96
N ARG A 192 -18.57 -2.26 -4.40
CA ARG A 192 -18.89 -3.53 -5.07
C ARG A 192 -17.65 -4.37 -5.44
N GLY A 193 -16.56 -4.21 -4.68
CA GLY A 193 -15.32 -4.95 -4.87
C GLY A 193 -14.45 -4.47 -6.02
N VAL A 194 -14.77 -3.32 -6.63
CA VAL A 194 -14.05 -2.78 -7.79
C VAL A 194 -13.51 -1.39 -7.49
N LEU A 195 -12.21 -1.19 -7.69
CA LEU A 195 -11.55 0.10 -7.53
C LEU A 195 -11.97 1.05 -8.67
N PRO A 196 -12.19 2.34 -8.39
CA PRO A 196 -12.59 3.32 -9.40
C PRO A 196 -11.44 3.66 -10.36
N LYS A 197 -10.19 3.43 -9.95
CA LYS A 197 -8.95 3.66 -10.71
C LYS A 197 -7.93 2.59 -10.35
N ASP A 198 -6.99 2.38 -11.24
CA ASP A 198 -5.82 1.54 -11.00
C ASP A 198 -4.95 2.15 -9.88
N PRO A 199 -4.47 1.36 -8.90
CA PRO A 199 -3.62 1.88 -7.83
C PRO A 199 -2.26 2.32 -8.38
N ILE A 200 -1.78 3.46 -7.86
CA ILE A 200 -0.48 4.03 -8.20
C ILE A 200 0.51 3.70 -7.10
N PHE A 201 1.71 3.28 -7.50
CA PHE A 201 2.87 3.09 -6.63
C PHE A 201 3.95 4.05 -7.06
N TRP A 202 4.60 4.69 -6.09
CA TRP A 202 5.70 5.60 -6.34
C TRP A 202 7.01 4.94 -5.96
N ALA A 203 8.06 5.17 -6.74
CA ALA A 203 9.38 4.67 -6.40
C ALA A 203 10.47 5.72 -6.63
N ASP A 204 11.41 5.80 -5.70
CA ASP A 204 12.65 6.56 -5.86
C ASP A 204 13.79 5.60 -6.21
N GLY A 205 14.20 5.60 -7.49
CA GLY A 205 15.25 4.73 -7.99
C GLY A 205 15.37 4.75 -9.52
N PRO A 206 16.33 4.00 -10.09
CA PRO A 206 16.52 3.94 -11.54
C PRO A 206 15.26 3.41 -12.23
N TYR A 207 14.73 4.16 -13.20
CA TYR A 207 13.45 3.85 -13.84
C TYR A 207 13.44 2.44 -14.44
N SER A 208 14.46 2.08 -15.24
CA SER A 208 14.55 0.76 -15.87
C SER A 208 14.61 -0.40 -14.87
N TYR A 209 15.22 -0.18 -13.71
CA TYR A 209 15.28 -1.16 -12.64
C TYR A 209 13.90 -1.36 -12.00
N VAL A 210 13.26 -0.26 -11.59
CA VAL A 210 11.92 -0.30 -10.97
C VAL A 210 10.90 -0.88 -11.93
N ASP A 211 10.87 -0.42 -13.19
CA ASP A 211 9.98 -0.92 -14.22
C ASP A 211 10.15 -2.43 -14.44
N TYR A 212 11.39 -2.93 -14.48
CA TYR A 212 11.66 -4.36 -14.58
C TYR A 212 11.10 -5.13 -13.38
N VAL A 213 11.33 -4.63 -12.17
CA VAL A 213 10.87 -5.23 -10.92
C VAL A 213 9.34 -5.25 -10.87
N PHE A 214 8.68 -4.13 -11.17
CA PHE A 214 7.23 -3.99 -11.15
C PHE A 214 6.53 -4.85 -12.21
N ARG A 215 7.11 -5.01 -13.41
CA ARG A 215 6.62 -6.00 -14.39
C ARG A 215 6.70 -7.43 -13.85
N GLY A 216 7.75 -7.75 -13.10
CA GLY A 216 7.89 -9.02 -12.39
C GLY A 216 6.81 -9.23 -11.33
N VAL A 217 6.55 -8.18 -10.54
CA VAL A 217 5.49 -8.16 -9.51
C VAL A 217 4.11 -8.34 -10.13
N SER A 218 3.76 -7.56 -11.16
CA SER A 218 2.47 -7.65 -11.86
C SER A 218 2.23 -9.07 -12.40
N LYS A 219 3.26 -9.67 -13.01
CA LYS A 219 3.21 -11.06 -13.48
C LYS A 219 2.99 -12.05 -12.34
N ALA A 220 3.66 -11.87 -11.19
CA ALA A 220 3.50 -12.74 -10.03
C ALA A 220 2.10 -12.60 -9.39
N ALA A 221 1.54 -11.39 -9.40
CA ALA A 221 0.18 -11.08 -8.97
C ALA A 221 -0.90 -11.56 -9.97
N LYS A 222 -0.49 -12.01 -11.17
CA LYS A 222 -1.35 -12.45 -12.28
C LYS A 222 -2.30 -11.35 -12.75
N LEU A 223 -1.81 -10.11 -12.81
CA LEU A 223 -2.57 -9.01 -13.39
C LEU A 223 -2.66 -9.18 -14.91
N VAL A 224 -3.74 -8.66 -15.50
CA VAL A 224 -4.03 -8.80 -16.93
C VAL A 224 -3.03 -8.02 -17.78
N ASP A 225 -2.70 -6.81 -17.35
CA ASP A 225 -1.82 -5.89 -18.04
C ASP A 225 -0.56 -5.60 -17.19
N PRO A 226 0.59 -5.33 -17.83
CA PRO A 226 1.78 -4.86 -17.12
C PRO A 226 1.52 -3.49 -16.48
N PRO A 227 2.31 -3.08 -15.48
CA PRO A 227 2.22 -1.74 -14.94
C PRO A 227 2.62 -0.71 -16.00
N GLU A 228 2.00 0.46 -15.93
CA GLU A 228 2.27 1.60 -16.81
C GLU A 228 3.03 2.66 -16.02
N GLY A 229 4.27 2.95 -16.41
CA GLY A 229 5.07 4.01 -15.80
C GLY A 229 5.00 5.34 -16.58
N TYR A 230 5.57 6.39 -16.00
CA TYR A 230 5.57 7.74 -16.60
C TYR A 230 6.04 7.79 -18.07
N HIS A 231 7.04 6.99 -18.46
CA HIS A 231 7.56 6.97 -19.84
C HIS A 231 6.67 6.22 -20.86
N ASP A 232 5.62 5.54 -20.40
CA ASP A 232 4.71 4.79 -21.26
C ASP A 232 3.50 5.64 -21.71
N VAL A 233 3.15 6.67 -20.93
CA VAL A 233 2.01 7.57 -21.20
C VAL A 233 2.21 8.37 -22.50
N ASP A 234 3.44 8.80 -22.79
CA ASP A 234 3.76 9.59 -23.98
C ASP A 234 3.77 8.76 -25.28
N LYS A 235 3.84 7.44 -25.21
CA LYS A 235 3.87 6.57 -26.40
C LYS A 235 2.47 6.24 -26.92
N GLY A 236 1.42 6.41 -26.09
CA GLY A 236 0.03 6.09 -26.42
C GLY A 236 -0.75 7.19 -27.14
N SER A 237 -0.30 8.45 -27.09
CA SER A 237 -1.04 9.60 -27.65
C SER A 237 -0.79 9.86 -29.15
N GLY A 238 0.06 9.06 -29.80
CA GLY A 238 0.45 9.22 -31.21
C GLY A 238 -0.30 8.35 -32.23
N SER A 239 -1.37 7.65 -31.85
CA SER A 239 -2.03 6.68 -32.72
C SER A 239 -3.57 6.75 -32.69
N HIS A 240 -4.16 7.90 -32.99
CA HIS A 240 -5.57 8.00 -33.43
C HIS A 240 -5.72 8.98 -34.59
#